data_AF-A0AAE5CR92-F1
#
_entry.id   AF-A0AAE5CR92-F1
#
_cell.length_a   1.000
_cell.length_b   1.000
_cell.length_c   1.000
_cell.angle_alpha   90.00
_cell.angle_beta   90.00
_cell.angle_gamma   90.00
#
_symmetry.space_group_name_H-M   'P 1'
#
loop_
_entity.id
_entity.type
_entity.pdbx_description
1 polymer ?
#
loop_
_entity_poly.entity_id
_entity_poly.type
_entity_poly.pdbx_seq_one_letter_code
_entity_poly.pdbx_strand_id
1 'polypeptide(L)'
;MWFVWALIAFAVLGWVGYTWVKTLITKYEHTTESVAILSVLFVIANYCGLRLTYVIIPVLSIWPRLLLMLPLGLLIFVALSYIAVNLWCAFLTRDFDEMITALEEEKDDLQRQLDIMRWKHITQGIPMDYPQDKSPSSGHPPDEMERLQQLVDGWQQAGSTARVRSIKVAEWKSQAENWPDDRLKDEIDLLSELVGEEADGTRKEQMKARLAVFQMELLSRESSREQKAEPRDRMPGEMGRQLGPEAVRRRLQDIHGEIQLLEAHRRDFLRGKVRLGWRVRQ
;
A
#
# COMPACT_ATOMS: atom_id res chain seq x y z
N MET A 1 -56.11 -11.64 24.93
CA MET A 1 -54.93 -12.01 24.10
C MET A 1 -53.65 -11.27 24.50
N TRP A 2 -53.68 -10.00 24.94
CA TRP A 2 -52.48 -9.25 25.38
C TRP A 2 -51.71 -9.89 26.55
N PHE A 3 -52.39 -10.47 27.55
CA PHE A 3 -51.74 -11.13 28.69
C PHE A 3 -50.79 -12.27 28.29
N VAL A 4 -51.15 -13.06 27.28
CA VAL A 4 -50.31 -14.17 26.78
C VAL A 4 -49.04 -13.61 26.13
N TRP A 5 -49.17 -12.56 25.33
CA TRP A 5 -48.03 -11.87 24.72
C TRP A 5 -47.11 -11.21 25.75
N ALA A 6 -47.66 -10.64 26.82
CA ALA A 6 -46.88 -10.08 27.92
C ALA A 6 -46.08 -11.16 28.67
N LEU A 7 -46.68 -12.34 28.88
CA LEU A 7 -46.03 -13.48 29.52
C LEU A 7 -44.93 -14.08 28.65
N ILE A 8 -45.17 -14.21 27.33
CA ILE A 8 -44.17 -14.64 26.35
C ILE A 8 -43.01 -13.65 26.30
N ALA A 9 -43.28 -12.34 26.22
CA ALA A 9 -42.24 -11.32 26.21
C ALA A 9 -41.39 -11.36 27.49
N PHE A 10 -42.02 -11.54 28.65
CA PHE A 10 -41.32 -11.69 29.93
C PHE A 10 -40.44 -12.95 29.95
N ALA A 11 -40.95 -14.09 29.46
CA ALA A 11 -40.18 -15.33 29.37
C ALA A 11 -38.98 -15.20 28.43
N VAL A 12 -39.15 -14.57 27.27
CA VAL A 12 -38.06 -14.32 26.32
C VAL A 12 -37.02 -13.37 26.91
N LEU A 13 -37.44 -12.27 27.54
CA LEU A 13 -36.53 -11.33 28.20
C LEU A 13 -35.77 -11.98 29.36
N GLY A 14 -36.44 -12.81 30.16
CA GLY A 14 -35.80 -13.59 31.22
C GLY A 14 -34.78 -14.59 30.67
N TRP A 15 -35.09 -15.27 29.57
CA TRP A 15 -34.17 -16.18 28.88
C TRP A 15 -32.96 -15.45 28.28
N VAL A 16 -33.18 -14.32 27.60
CA VAL A 16 -32.11 -13.47 27.04
C VAL A 16 -31.22 -12.92 28.17
N GLY A 17 -31.81 -12.43 29.26
CA GLY A 17 -31.06 -11.96 30.41
C GLY A 17 -30.23 -13.08 31.06
N TYR A 18 -30.82 -14.25 31.27
CA TYR A 18 -30.12 -15.40 31.85
C TYR A 18 -28.97 -15.89 30.96
N THR A 19 -29.20 -16.03 29.65
CA THR A 19 -28.16 -16.45 28.70
C THR A 19 -27.05 -15.42 28.60
N TRP A 20 -27.36 -14.13 28.64
CA TRP A 20 -26.38 -13.05 28.66
C TRP A 20 -25.53 -13.07 29.93
N VAL A 21 -26.16 -13.16 31.11
CA VAL A 21 -25.44 -13.26 32.41
C VAL A 21 -24.56 -14.51 32.45
N LYS A 22 -25.06 -15.66 31.96
CA LYS A 22 -24.26 -16.87 31.84
C LYS A 22 -23.05 -16.66 30.92
N THR A 23 -23.26 -16.00 29.78
CA THR A 23 -22.17 -15.70 28.83
C THR A 23 -21.14 -14.75 29.44
N LEU A 24 -21.58 -13.74 30.19
CA LEU A 24 -20.73 -12.85 30.99
C LEU A 24 -19.81 -13.65 31.92
N ILE A 25 -20.38 -14.56 32.70
CA ILE A 25 -19.65 -15.37 33.70
C ILE A 25 -18.71 -16.39 33.06
N THR A 26 -19.12 -17.03 31.97
CA THR A 26 -18.34 -18.15 31.39
C THR A 26 -17.28 -17.70 30.39
N LYS A 27 -17.55 -16.63 29.64
CA LYS A 27 -16.75 -16.23 28.48
C LYS A 27 -15.78 -15.08 28.78
N TYR A 28 -16.03 -14.28 29.81
CA TYR A 28 -15.20 -13.14 30.16
C TYR A 28 -14.46 -13.39 31.47
N GLU A 29 -13.18 -13.05 31.50
CA GLU A 29 -12.40 -13.07 32.72
C GLU A 29 -12.60 -11.73 33.43
N HIS A 30 -13.34 -11.78 34.53
CA HIS A 30 -13.70 -10.62 35.33
C HIS A 30 -12.49 -10.11 36.11
N THR A 31 -11.87 -9.04 35.61
CA THR A 31 -10.91 -8.23 36.36
C THR A 31 -11.63 -7.34 37.39
N THR A 32 -10.91 -6.82 38.38
CA THR A 32 -11.48 -5.87 39.36
C THR A 32 -12.07 -4.62 38.72
N GLU A 33 -11.52 -4.19 37.57
CA GLU A 33 -12.00 -3.05 36.79
C GLU A 33 -13.34 -3.35 36.11
N SER A 34 -13.46 -4.50 35.44
CA SER A 34 -14.73 -4.90 34.81
C SER A 34 -15.85 -5.13 35.83
N VAL A 35 -15.54 -5.69 36.99
CA VAL A 35 -16.51 -5.83 38.10
C VAL A 35 -16.95 -4.46 38.60
N ALA A 36 -16.05 -3.49 38.73
CA ALA A 36 -16.40 -2.13 39.13
C ALA A 36 -17.35 -1.47 38.11
N ILE A 37 -17.06 -1.57 36.82
CA ILE A 37 -17.91 -0.99 35.76
C ILE A 37 -19.28 -1.68 35.71
N LEU A 38 -19.33 -3.01 35.78
CA LEU A 38 -20.58 -3.76 35.85
C LEU A 38 -21.39 -3.38 37.10
N SER A 39 -20.73 -3.16 38.25
CA SER A 39 -21.42 -2.72 39.47
C SER A 39 -22.01 -1.32 39.33
N VAL A 40 -21.28 -0.39 38.71
CA VAL A 40 -21.77 0.97 38.43
C VAL A 40 -22.94 0.92 37.45
N LEU A 41 -22.84 0.13 36.38
CA LEU A 41 -23.94 -0.08 35.44
C LEU A 41 -25.16 -0.70 36.12
N PHE A 42 -24.96 -1.63 37.05
CA PHE A 42 -26.05 -2.22 37.83
C PHE A 42 -26.74 -1.16 38.70
N VAL A 43 -25.98 -0.31 39.41
CA VAL A 43 -26.55 0.77 40.22
C VAL A 43 -27.31 1.77 39.35
N ILE A 44 -26.76 2.17 38.20
CA ILE A 44 -27.41 3.09 37.25
C ILE A 44 -28.69 2.48 36.70
N ALA A 45 -28.66 1.21 36.28
CA ALA A 45 -29.81 0.52 35.72
C ALA A 45 -30.95 0.41 36.75
N ASN A 46 -30.62 0.10 38.00
CA ASN A 46 -31.58 0.06 39.10
C ASN A 46 -32.14 1.45 39.43
N TYR A 47 -31.31 2.49 39.44
CA TYR A 47 -31.77 3.88 39.62
C TYR A 47 -32.69 4.34 38.50
N CYS A 48 -32.36 4.02 37.24
CA CYS A 48 -33.21 4.29 36.09
C CYS A 48 -34.52 3.52 36.15
N GLY A 49 -34.49 2.22 36.49
CA GLY A 49 -35.70 1.41 36.69
C GLY A 49 -36.61 2.00 37.77
N LEU A 50 -36.03 2.42 38.90
CA LEU A 50 -36.76 3.09 39.96
C LEU A 50 -37.38 4.41 39.46
N ARG A 51 -36.61 5.30 38.83
CA ARG A 51 -37.12 6.54 38.24
C ARG A 51 -38.25 6.29 37.24
N LEU A 52 -38.12 5.29 36.38
CA LEU A 52 -39.15 4.94 35.40
C LEU A 52 -40.45 4.50 36.10
N THR A 53 -40.37 3.70 37.16
CA THR A 53 -41.56 3.30 37.93
C THR A 53 -42.27 4.48 38.59
N TYR A 54 -41.54 5.53 39.01
CA TYR A 54 -42.15 6.77 39.52
C TYR A 54 -42.88 7.57 38.43
N VAL A 55 -42.38 7.56 37.20
CA VAL A 55 -43.00 8.25 36.07
C VAL A 55 -44.23 7.50 35.55
N ILE A 56 -44.14 6.17 35.42
CA ILE A 56 -45.23 5.35 34.86
C ILE A 56 -46.38 5.19 35.84
N ILE A 57 -46.09 4.92 37.13
CA ILE A 57 -47.12 4.70 38.15
C ILE A 57 -46.79 5.48 39.42
N PRO A 58 -47.14 6.78 39.48
CA PRO A 58 -46.76 7.66 40.59
C PRO A 58 -47.43 7.27 41.91
N VAL A 59 -48.63 6.71 41.86
CA VAL A 59 -49.48 6.39 43.03
C VAL A 59 -49.10 5.05 43.68
N LEU A 60 -48.16 4.30 43.10
CA LEU A 60 -47.80 2.97 43.60
C LEU A 60 -47.06 3.06 44.96
N SER A 61 -47.44 2.21 45.91
CA SER A 61 -46.76 2.12 47.21
C SER A 61 -45.35 1.52 47.07
N ILE A 62 -44.49 1.77 48.07
CA ILE A 62 -43.05 1.45 48.01
C ILE A 62 -42.79 -0.04 47.74
N TRP A 63 -43.54 -0.94 48.37
CA TRP A 63 -43.37 -2.40 48.24
C TRP A 63 -43.63 -2.95 46.82
N PRO A 64 -44.82 -2.74 46.21
CA PRO A 64 -45.07 -3.15 44.83
C PRO A 64 -44.17 -2.41 43.83
N ARG A 65 -43.72 -1.19 44.15
CA ARG A 65 -42.74 -0.47 43.31
C ARG A 65 -41.39 -1.19 43.26
N LEU A 66 -40.87 -1.65 44.39
CA LEU A 66 -39.63 -2.44 44.42
C LEU A 66 -39.75 -3.74 43.62
N LEU A 67 -40.91 -4.40 43.69
CA LEU A 67 -41.21 -5.62 42.93
C LEU A 67 -41.20 -5.41 41.42
N LEU A 68 -41.69 -4.26 40.93
CA LEU A 68 -41.65 -3.92 39.50
C LEU A 68 -40.30 -3.35 39.06
N MET A 69 -39.60 -2.69 39.97
CA MET A 69 -38.31 -2.05 39.69
C MET A 69 -37.21 -3.09 39.44
N LEU A 70 -37.19 -4.21 40.16
CA LEU A 70 -36.21 -5.29 39.99
C LEU A 70 -36.14 -5.87 38.56
N PRO A 71 -37.24 -6.37 37.97
CA PRO A 71 -37.20 -6.92 36.62
C PRO A 71 -36.92 -5.85 35.57
N LEU A 72 -37.42 -4.62 35.77
CA LEU A 72 -37.19 -3.50 34.86
C LEU A 72 -35.72 -3.04 34.88
N GLY A 73 -35.13 -2.93 36.07
CA GLY A 73 -33.72 -2.60 36.27
C GLY A 73 -32.81 -3.69 35.71
N LEU A 74 -33.17 -4.96 35.86
CA LEU A 74 -32.42 -6.08 35.27
C LEU A 74 -32.43 -6.00 33.74
N LEU A 75 -33.56 -5.64 33.13
CA LEU A 75 -33.68 -5.49 31.68
C LEU A 75 -32.79 -4.36 31.16
N ILE A 76 -32.83 -3.20 31.83
CA ILE A 76 -31.97 -2.05 31.51
C ILE A 76 -30.50 -2.43 31.70
N PHE A 77 -30.17 -3.19 32.75
CA PHE A 77 -28.82 -3.65 33.02
C PHE A 77 -28.31 -4.61 31.92
N VAL A 78 -29.13 -5.56 31.47
CA VAL A 78 -28.77 -6.46 30.37
C VAL A 78 -28.46 -5.66 29.11
N ALA A 79 -29.31 -4.68 28.76
CA ALA A 79 -29.07 -3.83 27.59
C ALA A 79 -27.78 -2.99 27.72
N LEU A 80 -27.58 -2.32 28.86
CA LEU A 80 -26.41 -1.47 29.08
C LEU A 80 -25.11 -2.28 29.16
N SER A 81 -25.13 -3.43 29.84
CA SER A 81 -23.98 -4.33 29.92
C SER A 81 -23.64 -4.92 28.55
N TYR A 82 -24.64 -5.26 27.72
CA TYR A 82 -24.42 -5.69 26.34
C TYR A 82 -23.70 -4.62 25.51
N ILE A 83 -24.18 -3.38 25.56
CA ILE A 83 -23.56 -2.26 24.86
C ILE A 83 -22.14 -2.04 25.37
N ALA A 84 -21.96 -1.94 26.69
CA ALA A 84 -20.66 -1.69 27.29
C ALA A 84 -19.63 -2.77 26.94
N VAL A 85 -20.01 -4.05 27.00
CA VAL A 85 -19.13 -5.17 26.64
C VAL A 85 -18.80 -5.14 25.14
N ASN A 86 -19.75 -4.87 24.25
CA ASN A 86 -19.46 -4.77 22.83
C ASN A 86 -18.55 -3.59 22.49
N LEU A 87 -18.76 -2.44 23.15
CA LEU A 87 -17.94 -1.26 22.98
C LEU A 87 -16.51 -1.50 23.50
N TRP A 88 -16.40 -2.27 24.60
CA TRP A 88 -15.12 -2.71 25.13
C TRP A 88 -14.41 -3.72 24.22
N CYS A 89 -15.14 -4.69 23.68
CA CYS A 89 -14.61 -5.62 22.68
C CYS A 89 -14.14 -4.86 21.43
N ALA A 90 -14.93 -3.89 20.96
CA ALA A 90 -14.56 -3.04 19.83
C ALA A 90 -13.31 -2.21 20.12
N PHE A 91 -13.17 -1.70 21.35
CA PHE A 91 -11.97 -0.98 21.78
C PHE A 91 -10.74 -1.89 21.85
N LEU A 92 -10.87 -3.09 22.42
CA LEU A 92 -9.78 -4.08 22.46
C LEU A 92 -9.38 -4.57 21.06
N THR A 93 -10.32 -4.64 20.11
CA THR A 93 -9.99 -5.01 18.72
C THR A 93 -9.43 -3.85 17.91
N ARG A 94 -9.54 -2.62 18.39
CA ARG A 94 -9.07 -1.43 17.68
C ARG A 94 -7.57 -1.45 17.45
N ASP A 95 -6.78 -1.86 18.45
CA ASP A 95 -5.32 -1.96 18.30
C ASP A 95 -4.93 -3.00 17.24
N PHE A 96 -5.66 -4.12 17.17
CA PHE A 96 -5.49 -5.12 16.13
C PHE A 96 -5.93 -4.60 14.75
N ASP A 97 -7.04 -3.88 14.69
CA ASP A 97 -7.53 -3.28 13.44
C ASP A 97 -6.54 -2.21 12.93
N GLU A 98 -5.99 -1.35 13.81
CA GLU A 98 -4.96 -0.36 13.45
C GLU A 98 -3.66 -1.02 12.96
N MET A 99 -3.21 -2.11 13.60
CA MET A 99 -2.06 -2.89 13.13
C MET A 99 -2.30 -3.57 11.78
N ILE A 100 -3.50 -4.13 11.57
CA ILE A 100 -3.87 -4.74 10.29
C ILE A 100 -3.93 -3.68 9.20
N THR A 101 -4.57 -2.53 9.45
CA THR A 101 -4.66 -1.43 8.48
C THR A 101 -3.27 -0.89 8.11
N ALA A 102 -2.36 -0.72 9.07
CA ALA A 102 -0.99 -0.28 8.77
C ALA A 102 -0.22 -1.28 7.89
N LEU A 103 -0.40 -2.59 8.13
CA LEU A 103 0.19 -3.65 7.30
C LEU A 103 -0.46 -3.75 5.91
N GLU A 104 -1.75 -3.49 5.80
CA GLU A 104 -2.46 -3.39 4.52
C GLU A 104 -1.98 -2.20 3.69
N GLU A 105 -1.75 -1.03 4.32
CA GLU A 105 -1.15 0.12 3.66
C GLU A 105 0.29 -0.17 3.18
N GLU A 106 1.13 -0.81 4.00
CA GLU A 106 2.49 -1.22 3.58
C GLU A 106 2.43 -2.20 2.41
N LYS A 107 1.49 -3.15 2.42
CA LYS A 107 1.26 -4.09 1.31
C LYS A 107 0.86 -3.36 0.03
N ASP A 108 -0.10 -2.44 0.09
CA ASP A 108 -0.59 -1.70 -1.07
C ASP A 108 0.52 -0.83 -1.69
N ASP A 109 1.35 -0.19 -0.86
CA ASP A 109 2.49 0.58 -1.33
C ASP A 109 3.57 -0.30 -1.98
N LEU A 110 3.85 -1.48 -1.42
CA LEU A 110 4.78 -2.44 -2.04
C LEU A 110 4.21 -3.01 -3.34
N GLN A 111 2.90 -3.26 -3.44
CA GLN A 111 2.24 -3.64 -4.70
C GLN A 111 2.37 -2.56 -5.75
N ARG A 112 2.14 -1.28 -5.40
CA ARG A 112 2.35 -0.15 -6.30
C ARG A 112 3.79 -0.06 -6.78
N GLN A 113 4.77 -0.25 -5.89
CA GLN A 113 6.19 -0.26 -6.29
C GLN A 113 6.49 -1.39 -7.28
N LEU A 114 5.92 -2.57 -7.07
CA LEU A 114 6.09 -3.72 -7.95
C LEU A 114 5.42 -3.49 -9.31
N ASP A 115 4.24 -2.89 -9.34
CA ASP A 115 3.54 -2.51 -10.58
C ASP A 115 4.30 -1.40 -11.33
N ILE A 116 4.87 -0.42 -10.63
CA ILE A 116 5.73 0.60 -11.25
C ILE A 116 7.00 -0.05 -11.82
N MET A 117 7.63 -0.99 -11.12
CA MET A 117 8.80 -1.71 -11.62
C MET A 117 8.47 -2.61 -12.80
N ARG A 118 7.30 -3.25 -12.78
CA ARG A 118 6.77 -4.07 -13.88
C ARG A 118 6.44 -3.21 -15.08
N TRP A 119 5.79 -2.08 -14.86
CA TRP A 119 5.50 -1.10 -15.89
C TRP A 119 6.80 -0.57 -16.48
N LYS A 120 7.80 -0.18 -15.68
CA LYS A 120 9.11 0.23 -16.18
C LYS A 120 9.80 -0.87 -17.00
N HIS A 121 9.73 -2.14 -16.61
CA HIS A 121 10.28 -3.25 -17.41
C HIS A 121 9.51 -3.46 -18.74
N ILE A 122 8.19 -3.31 -18.74
CA ILE A 122 7.35 -3.44 -19.94
C ILE A 122 7.58 -2.26 -20.88
N THR A 123 7.64 -1.04 -20.35
CA THR A 123 7.84 0.21 -21.09
C THR A 123 9.30 0.41 -21.52
N GLN A 124 10.29 -0.19 -20.84
CA GLN A 124 11.66 -0.25 -21.39
C GLN A 124 11.76 -1.15 -22.64
N GLY A 125 10.79 -2.04 -22.86
CA GLY A 125 10.67 -2.82 -24.10
C GLY A 125 9.84 -2.17 -25.21
N ILE A 126 9.18 -1.03 -24.94
CA ILE A 126 8.34 -0.31 -25.91
C ILE A 126 8.61 1.18 -25.71
N PRO A 127 9.31 1.87 -26.62
CA PRO A 127 9.58 3.31 -26.48
C PRO A 127 8.25 4.05 -26.44
N MET A 128 7.83 4.46 -25.24
CA MET A 128 6.74 5.39 -25.03
C MET A 128 7.37 6.75 -24.80
N ASP A 129 7.36 7.57 -25.84
CA ASP A 129 7.54 9.02 -25.74
C ASP A 129 6.48 9.59 -24.80
N TYR A 130 6.82 9.70 -23.52
CA TYR A 130 6.13 10.62 -22.64
C TYR A 130 6.95 11.92 -22.58
N PRO A 131 6.38 13.07 -22.99
CA PRO A 131 7.03 14.35 -22.81
C PRO A 131 7.03 14.66 -21.31
N GLN A 132 8.12 14.32 -20.63
CA GLN A 132 8.31 14.69 -19.25
C GLN A 132 8.92 16.09 -19.23
N ASP A 133 8.06 17.08 -19.04
CA ASP A 133 8.44 18.43 -18.64
C ASP A 133 9.34 18.34 -17.40
N LYS A 134 10.65 18.49 -17.60
CA LYS A 134 11.57 18.89 -16.55
C LYS A 134 12.51 19.98 -17.05
N SER A 135 12.36 21.09 -16.34
CA SER A 135 13.08 22.35 -16.36
C SER A 135 14.61 22.25 -16.52
N PRO A 136 15.25 23.32 -17.01
CA PRO A 136 16.59 23.29 -17.57
C PRO A 136 17.66 23.35 -16.48
N SER A 137 18.67 22.49 -16.60
CA SER A 137 19.88 22.55 -15.80
C SER A 137 21.08 22.23 -16.68
N SER A 138 21.65 23.32 -17.24
CA SER A 138 23.08 23.56 -17.48
C SER A 138 23.93 22.46 -18.16
N GLY A 139 24.32 22.72 -19.41
CA GLY A 139 25.73 23.09 -19.62
C GLY A 139 26.70 22.19 -20.38
N HIS A 140 26.27 21.24 -21.22
CA HIS A 140 27.08 20.67 -22.34
C HIS A 140 26.17 19.91 -23.30
N PRO A 141 26.35 19.98 -24.64
CA PRO A 141 25.28 20.28 -25.57
C PRO A 141 24.31 19.10 -25.80
N PRO A 142 23.08 19.12 -25.25
CA PRO A 142 22.01 18.24 -25.75
C PRO A 142 21.74 18.47 -27.25
N ASP A 143 22.12 19.64 -27.77
CA ASP A 143 22.06 20.03 -29.18
C ASP A 143 22.80 19.06 -30.12
N GLU A 144 23.95 18.49 -29.73
CA GLU A 144 24.73 17.66 -30.66
C GLU A 144 24.13 16.25 -30.78
N MET A 145 23.74 15.67 -29.64
CA MET A 145 22.99 14.40 -29.62
C MET A 145 21.66 14.56 -30.36
N GLU A 146 20.94 15.67 -30.15
CA GLU A 146 19.67 15.95 -30.82
C GLU A 146 19.86 16.15 -32.33
N ARG A 147 20.91 16.86 -32.77
CA ARG A 147 21.25 17.02 -34.20
C ARG A 147 21.62 15.69 -34.86
N LEU A 148 22.41 14.86 -34.20
CA LEU A 148 22.78 13.53 -34.71
C LEU A 148 21.55 12.63 -34.78
N GLN A 149 20.66 12.71 -33.80
CA GLN A 149 19.39 11.99 -33.80
C GLN A 149 18.47 12.44 -34.94
N GLN A 150 18.32 13.76 -35.15
CA GLN A 150 17.55 14.32 -36.27
C GLN A 150 18.13 13.90 -37.64
N LEU A 151 19.45 13.79 -37.78
CA LEU A 151 20.10 13.30 -39.00
C LEU A 151 19.80 11.82 -39.27
N VAL A 152 19.86 10.98 -38.23
CA VAL A 152 19.54 9.55 -38.34
C VAL A 152 18.04 9.36 -38.64
N ASP A 153 17.17 10.09 -37.95
CA ASP A 153 15.72 10.02 -38.14
C ASP A 153 15.32 10.53 -39.53
N GLY A 154 15.93 11.63 -39.99
CA GLY A 154 15.74 12.16 -41.34
C GLY A 154 16.15 11.16 -42.41
N TRP A 155 17.29 10.49 -42.26
CA TRP A 155 17.73 9.45 -43.20
C TRP A 155 16.84 8.20 -43.17
N GLN A 156 16.42 7.79 -41.97
CA GLN A 156 15.54 6.64 -41.75
C GLN A 156 14.16 6.85 -42.35
N GLN A 157 13.60 8.06 -42.27
CA GLN A 157 12.27 8.39 -42.77
C GLN A 157 12.26 8.86 -44.24
N ALA A 158 13.42 9.16 -44.82
CA ALA A 158 13.51 9.61 -46.21
C ALA A 158 13.16 8.49 -47.22
N GLY A 159 12.00 8.65 -47.87
CA GLY A 159 11.58 7.87 -49.04
C GLY A 159 10.93 6.52 -48.73
N SER A 160 10.64 5.76 -49.79
CA SER A 160 9.88 4.49 -49.74
C SER A 160 10.63 3.29 -49.15
N THR A 161 11.90 3.47 -48.74
CA THR A 161 12.78 2.40 -48.20
C THR A 161 13.00 2.49 -46.69
N ALA A 162 12.20 3.29 -45.97
CA ALA A 162 12.34 3.56 -44.55
C ALA A 162 12.46 2.29 -43.67
N ARG A 163 11.73 1.23 -44.01
CA ARG A 163 11.78 -0.06 -43.29
C ARG A 163 13.13 -0.78 -43.40
N VAL A 164 13.81 -0.67 -44.54
CA VAL A 164 15.13 -1.29 -44.72
C VAL A 164 16.19 -0.46 -44.00
N ARG A 165 16.04 0.87 -44.02
CA ARG A 165 16.93 1.81 -43.34
C ARG A 165 16.83 1.70 -41.82
N SER A 166 15.63 1.51 -41.26
CA SER A 166 15.47 1.30 -39.82
C SER A 166 16.11 0.00 -39.33
N ILE A 167 16.03 -1.08 -40.12
CA ILE A 167 16.73 -2.34 -39.83
C ILE A 167 18.25 -2.12 -39.86
N LYS A 168 18.76 -1.35 -40.83
CA LYS A 168 20.19 -1.03 -40.92
C LYS A 168 20.69 -0.15 -39.78
N VAL A 169 19.93 0.84 -39.34
CA VAL A 169 20.26 1.65 -38.16
C VAL A 169 20.28 0.78 -36.90
N ALA A 170 19.33 -0.13 -36.74
CA ALA A 170 19.31 -1.07 -35.62
C ALA A 170 20.53 -2.02 -35.63
N GLU A 171 20.93 -2.50 -36.81
CA GLU A 171 22.14 -3.32 -36.98
C GLU A 171 23.39 -2.53 -36.58
N TRP A 172 23.53 -1.27 -37.00
CA TRP A 172 24.67 -0.43 -36.62
C TRP A 172 24.68 -0.10 -35.13
N LYS A 173 23.52 0.20 -34.52
CA LYS A 173 23.42 0.40 -33.07
C LYS A 173 23.90 -0.83 -32.30
N SER A 174 23.47 -2.03 -32.72
CA SER A 174 23.92 -3.28 -32.12
C SER A 174 25.42 -3.53 -32.31
N GLN A 175 25.99 -3.18 -33.46
CA GLN A 175 27.43 -3.27 -33.69
C GLN A 175 28.21 -2.30 -32.79
N ALA A 176 27.74 -1.06 -32.67
CA ALA A 176 28.34 -0.03 -31.84
C ALA A 176 28.34 -0.42 -30.36
N GLU A 177 27.23 -0.96 -29.86
CA GLU A 177 27.08 -1.45 -28.49
C GLU A 177 28.13 -2.53 -28.15
N ASN A 178 28.41 -3.42 -29.09
CA ASN A 178 29.32 -4.54 -28.89
C ASN A 178 30.81 -4.20 -29.12
N TRP A 179 31.14 -3.01 -29.61
CA TRP A 179 32.53 -2.62 -29.86
C TRP A 179 33.15 -1.88 -28.69
N PRO A 180 34.45 -2.09 -28.40
CA PRO A 180 35.19 -1.30 -27.42
C PRO A 180 35.40 0.13 -27.95
N ASP A 181 35.51 1.09 -27.03
CA ASP A 181 35.54 2.52 -27.38
C ASP A 181 36.70 2.88 -28.32
N ASP A 182 37.86 2.25 -28.18
CA ASP A 182 39.02 2.48 -29.05
C ASP A 182 38.70 2.10 -30.51
N ARG A 183 38.07 0.94 -30.70
CA ARG A 183 37.63 0.47 -32.03
C ARG A 183 36.51 1.32 -32.62
N LEU A 184 35.67 1.87 -31.76
CA LEU A 184 34.57 2.74 -32.16
C LEU A 184 35.09 4.11 -32.59
N LYS A 185 36.14 4.64 -31.92
CA LYS A 185 36.87 5.85 -32.35
C LYS A 185 37.57 5.64 -33.68
N ASP A 186 38.33 4.54 -33.84
CA ASP A 186 39.01 4.20 -35.08
C ASP A 186 38.05 4.12 -36.28
N GLU A 187 36.86 3.53 -36.09
CA GLU A 187 35.85 3.44 -37.16
C GLU A 187 35.18 4.80 -37.45
N ILE A 188 34.94 5.64 -36.42
CA ILE A 188 34.42 7.00 -36.64
C ILE A 188 35.39 7.81 -37.48
N ASP A 189 36.68 7.75 -37.17
CA ASP A 189 37.73 8.46 -37.90
C ASP A 189 37.79 7.98 -39.35
N LEU A 190 37.82 6.65 -39.57
CA LEU A 190 37.82 6.04 -40.90
C LEU A 190 36.56 6.39 -41.70
N LEU A 191 35.37 6.37 -41.09
CA LEU A 191 34.13 6.76 -41.76
C LEU A 191 34.08 8.25 -42.06
N SER A 192 34.69 9.10 -41.23
CA SER A 192 34.74 10.54 -41.45
C SER A 192 35.59 10.88 -42.69
N GLU A 193 36.71 10.19 -42.88
CA GLU A 193 37.58 10.30 -44.06
C GLU A 193 36.86 9.83 -45.32
N LEU A 194 36.23 8.65 -45.27
CA LEU A 194 35.49 8.08 -46.41
C LEU A 194 34.30 8.94 -46.84
N VAL A 195 33.60 9.59 -45.91
CA VAL A 195 32.52 10.55 -46.25
C VAL A 195 33.05 11.76 -47.02
N GLY A 196 34.29 12.18 -46.75
CA GLY A 196 34.97 13.25 -47.47
C GLY A 196 35.25 12.90 -48.93
N GLU A 197 35.66 11.66 -49.18
CA GLU A 197 36.09 11.16 -50.49
C GLU A 197 34.95 10.60 -51.37
N GLU A 198 33.81 10.24 -50.77
CA GLU A 198 32.70 9.62 -51.48
C GLU A 198 31.96 10.61 -52.42
N ALA A 199 31.86 10.21 -53.70
CA ALA A 199 31.22 10.99 -54.76
C ALA A 199 29.73 10.67 -54.96
N ASP A 200 29.28 9.46 -54.58
CA ASP A 200 27.87 9.07 -54.66
C ASP A 200 27.08 9.68 -53.48
N GLY A 201 26.13 10.58 -53.79
CA GLY A 201 25.32 11.26 -52.79
C GLY A 201 24.54 10.31 -51.87
N THR A 202 24.07 9.17 -52.40
CA THR A 202 23.26 8.21 -51.61
C THR A 202 24.11 7.41 -50.63
N ARG A 203 25.31 7.00 -51.05
CA ARG A 203 26.29 6.34 -50.18
C ARG A 203 26.85 7.29 -49.15
N LYS A 204 27.09 8.54 -49.54
CA LYS A 204 27.54 9.61 -48.63
C LYS A 204 26.52 9.86 -47.52
N GLU A 205 25.23 9.91 -47.85
CA GLU A 205 24.16 10.02 -46.84
C GLU A 205 24.09 8.79 -45.92
N GLN A 206 24.24 7.59 -46.47
CA GLN A 206 24.29 6.36 -45.68
C GLN A 206 25.48 6.34 -44.71
N MET A 207 26.67 6.75 -45.16
CA MET A 207 27.87 6.83 -44.34
C MET A 207 27.75 7.90 -43.26
N LYS A 208 27.15 9.05 -43.57
CA LYS A 208 26.84 10.10 -42.59
C LYS A 208 25.88 9.61 -41.50
N ALA A 209 24.84 8.88 -41.88
CA ALA A 209 23.90 8.29 -40.92
C ALA A 209 24.58 7.23 -40.03
N ARG A 210 25.46 6.40 -40.61
CA ARG A 210 26.23 5.41 -39.87
C ARG A 210 27.22 6.07 -38.89
N LEU A 211 27.92 7.12 -39.32
CA LEU A 211 28.82 7.90 -38.50
C LEU A 211 28.08 8.56 -37.33
N ALA A 212 26.89 9.12 -37.58
CA ALA A 212 26.06 9.71 -36.53
C ALA A 212 25.63 8.68 -35.48
N VAL A 213 25.26 7.46 -35.89
CA VAL A 213 24.93 6.38 -34.95
C VAL A 213 26.11 6.03 -34.03
N PHE A 214 27.33 5.97 -34.56
CA PHE A 214 28.51 5.66 -33.76
C PHE A 214 28.91 6.81 -32.83
N GLN A 215 28.84 8.05 -33.29
CA GLN A 215 29.09 9.22 -32.45
C GLN A 215 28.09 9.35 -31.29
N MET A 216 26.80 9.04 -31.52
CA MET A 216 25.80 9.00 -30.46
C MET A 216 26.13 7.98 -29.37
N GLU A 217 26.59 6.78 -29.76
CA GLU A 217 26.98 5.74 -28.81
C GLU A 217 28.21 6.14 -27.99
N LEU A 218 29.20 6.78 -28.63
CA LEU A 218 30.38 7.28 -27.95
C LEU A 218 30.04 8.34 -26.88
N LEU A 219 29.22 9.34 -27.26
CA LEU A 219 28.77 10.40 -26.36
C LEU A 219 27.91 9.87 -25.20
N SER A 220 27.10 8.84 -25.45
CA SER A 220 26.31 8.15 -24.42
C SER A 220 27.21 7.46 -23.37
N ARG A 221 28.32 6.85 -23.81
CA ARG A 221 29.28 6.20 -22.92
C ARG A 221 30.13 7.18 -22.15
N GLU A 222 30.56 8.27 -22.78
CA GLU A 222 31.36 9.33 -22.13
C GLU A 222 30.54 10.03 -21.05
N SER A 223 29.28 10.41 -21.32
CA SER A 223 28.37 10.98 -20.32
C SER A 223 28.06 10.02 -19.16
N SER A 224 27.91 8.72 -19.45
CA SER A 224 27.72 7.69 -18.42
C SER A 224 28.97 7.48 -17.54
N ARG A 225 30.17 7.70 -18.08
CA ARG A 225 31.43 7.64 -17.32
C ARG A 225 31.62 8.88 -16.45
N GLU A 226 31.30 10.06 -16.96
CA GLU A 226 31.40 11.32 -16.21
C GLU A 226 30.44 11.32 -14.99
N GLN A 227 29.21 10.84 -15.14
CA GLN A 227 28.28 10.67 -14.01
C GLN A 227 28.76 9.68 -12.94
N LYS A 228 29.67 8.77 -13.29
CA LYS A 228 30.23 7.76 -12.38
C LYS A 228 31.53 8.23 -11.71
N ALA A 229 32.17 9.26 -12.25
CA ALA A 229 33.45 9.79 -11.77
C ALA A 229 33.31 11.00 -10.82
N GLU A 230 32.14 11.64 -10.72
CA GLU A 230 31.89 12.64 -9.68
C GLU A 230 31.84 11.98 -8.28
N PRO A 231 32.76 12.32 -7.35
CA PRO A 231 32.69 11.85 -5.98
C PRO A 231 31.54 12.60 -5.29
N ARG A 232 30.38 11.96 -5.27
CA ARG A 232 29.21 12.45 -4.55
C ARG A 232 29.48 12.33 -3.04
N ASP A 233 29.93 13.43 -2.45
CA ASP A 233 29.79 13.71 -1.02
C ASP A 233 28.29 13.65 -0.68
N ARG A 234 27.82 12.46 -0.31
CA ARG A 234 26.42 12.20 0.02
C ARG A 234 26.31 11.94 1.51
N MET A 235 25.63 12.89 2.16
CA MET A 235 25.15 12.80 3.52
C MET A 235 24.48 11.44 3.83
N PRO A 236 24.66 10.90 5.04
CA PRO A 236 24.02 9.67 5.49
C PRO A 236 22.56 9.97 5.86
N GLY A 237 21.67 10.03 4.86
CA GLY A 237 20.26 10.36 5.10
C GLY A 237 19.25 9.55 4.27
N GLU A 238 19.64 9.00 3.12
CA GLU A 238 18.72 8.30 2.23
C GLU A 238 19.30 6.94 1.80
N MET A 239 19.43 6.01 2.74
CA MET A 239 19.34 4.57 2.42
C MET A 239 17.87 4.20 2.16
N GLY A 240 17.25 4.92 1.22
CA GLY A 240 15.99 4.54 0.60
C GLY A 240 16.21 3.32 -0.27
N ARG A 241 16.18 2.14 0.38
CA ARG A 241 15.85 0.81 -0.15
C ARG A 241 15.56 0.79 -1.67
N GLN A 242 16.58 0.67 -2.51
CA GLN A 242 16.42 -0.06 -3.77
C GLN A 242 16.52 -1.55 -3.45
N LEU A 243 15.49 -2.08 -2.78
CA LEU A 243 15.32 -3.52 -2.64
C LEU A 243 15.02 -4.06 -4.04
N GLY A 244 15.84 -4.99 -4.53
CA GLY A 244 15.58 -5.67 -5.80
C GLY A 244 14.19 -6.32 -5.84
N PRO A 245 13.64 -6.63 -7.03
CA PRO A 245 12.28 -7.15 -7.19
C PRO A 245 12.02 -8.44 -6.40
N GLU A 246 13.05 -9.23 -6.14
CA GLU A 246 12.97 -10.43 -5.29
C GLU A 246 12.84 -10.10 -3.80
N ALA A 247 13.48 -9.03 -3.34
CA ALA A 247 13.43 -8.60 -1.94
C ALA A 247 12.06 -7.97 -1.62
N VAL A 248 11.46 -7.24 -2.57
CA VAL A 248 10.07 -6.75 -2.45
C VAL A 248 9.07 -7.91 -2.42
N ARG A 249 9.25 -8.95 -3.26
CA ARG A 249 8.39 -10.15 -3.22
C ARG A 249 8.50 -10.92 -1.91
N ARG A 250 9.70 -11.08 -1.36
CA ARG A 250 9.91 -11.72 -0.05
C ARG A 250 9.22 -10.91 1.06
N ARG A 251 9.40 -9.58 1.08
CA ARG A 251 8.73 -8.71 2.04
C ARG A 251 7.21 -8.79 1.94
N LEU A 252 6.67 -8.91 0.73
CA LEU A 252 5.23 -9.07 0.51
C LEU A 252 4.68 -10.41 1.02
N GLN A 253 5.46 -11.49 0.86
CA GLN A 253 5.14 -12.79 1.45
C GLN A 253 5.23 -12.76 2.97
N ASP A 254 6.24 -12.08 3.53
CA ASP A 254 6.40 -11.91 4.97
C ASP A 254 5.22 -11.13 5.56
N ILE A 255 4.83 -9.99 4.96
CA ILE A 255 3.66 -9.20 5.38
C ILE A 255 2.38 -10.04 5.32
N HIS A 256 2.22 -10.87 4.27
CA HIS A 256 1.06 -11.76 4.18
C HIS A 256 1.05 -12.80 5.31
N GLY A 257 2.21 -13.33 5.68
CA GLY A 257 2.37 -14.21 6.84
C GLY A 257 2.06 -13.49 8.16
N GLU A 258 2.54 -12.25 8.32
CA GLU A 258 2.29 -11.41 9.50
C GLU A 258 0.79 -11.09 9.66
N ILE A 259 0.10 -10.73 8.57
CA ILE A 259 -1.36 -10.51 8.58
C ILE A 259 -2.10 -11.80 9.00
N GLN A 260 -1.77 -12.95 8.42
CA GLN A 260 -2.41 -14.22 8.77
C GLN A 260 -2.16 -14.61 10.24
N LEU A 261 -0.95 -14.34 10.75
CA LEU A 261 -0.61 -14.57 12.15
C LEU A 261 -1.37 -13.63 13.08
N LEU A 262 -1.50 -12.34 12.74
CA LEU A 262 -2.29 -11.37 13.49
C LEU A 262 -3.78 -11.71 13.48
N GLU A 263 -4.32 -12.15 12.35
CA GLU A 263 -5.70 -12.63 12.26
C GLU A 263 -5.93 -13.93 13.06
N ALA A 264 -4.96 -14.84 13.06
CA ALA A 264 -4.99 -16.01 13.92
C ALA A 264 -4.94 -15.61 15.39
N HIS A 265 -4.07 -14.67 15.76
CA HIS A 265 -3.96 -14.14 17.12
C HIS A 265 -5.24 -13.42 17.57
N ARG A 266 -5.86 -12.64 16.68
CA ARG A 266 -7.17 -12.01 16.90
C ARG A 266 -8.26 -13.07 17.11
N ARG A 267 -8.30 -14.11 16.28
CA ARG A 267 -9.27 -15.21 16.42
C ARG A 267 -9.06 -15.99 17.71
N ASP A 268 -7.82 -16.25 18.09
CA ASP A 268 -7.48 -16.96 19.33
C ASP A 268 -7.75 -16.10 20.57
N PHE A 269 -7.53 -14.79 20.48
CA PHE A 269 -7.92 -13.82 21.51
C PHE A 269 -9.45 -13.78 21.70
N LEU A 270 -10.21 -13.81 20.60
CA LEU A 270 -11.69 -13.82 20.63
C LEU A 270 -12.28 -15.20 21.02
N ARG A 271 -11.53 -16.29 20.78
CA ARG A 271 -11.89 -17.66 21.19
C ARG A 271 -11.52 -17.96 22.64
N GLY A 272 -10.49 -17.32 23.17
CA GLY A 272 -10.10 -17.39 24.58
C GLY A 272 -11.08 -16.67 25.52
N LYS A 273 -10.87 -16.80 26.84
CA LYS A 273 -11.58 -15.95 27.82
C LYS A 273 -11.11 -14.51 27.65
N VAL A 274 -12.00 -13.62 27.20
CA VAL A 274 -11.66 -12.22 26.98
C VAL A 274 -11.47 -11.56 28.35
N ARG A 275 -10.23 -11.15 28.67
CA ARG A 275 -9.93 -10.36 29.87
C ARG A 275 -10.43 -8.94 29.66
N LEU A 276 -11.44 -8.54 30.41
CA LEU A 276 -11.98 -7.18 30.39
C LEU A 276 -11.13 -6.28 31.31
N GLY A 277 -9.88 -5.98 30.97
CA GLY A 277 -9.02 -5.06 31.74
C GLY A 277 -8.27 -4.10 30.82
N TRP A 278 -8.07 -2.85 31.25
CA TRP A 278 -7.37 -1.82 30.47
C TRP A 278 -5.85 -2.01 30.45
N ARG A 279 -5.29 -2.74 31.42
CA ARG A 279 -3.85 -2.98 31.48
C ARG A 279 -3.45 -4.08 30.50
N VAL A 280 -3.03 -3.63 29.32
CA VAL A 280 -2.19 -4.36 28.37
C VAL A 280 -1.05 -5.05 29.13
N ARG A 281 -0.75 -6.30 28.74
CA ARG A 281 0.44 -7.05 29.18
C ARG A 281 1.68 -6.16 29.06
N GLN A 282 2.29 -5.85 30.20
CA GLN A 282 3.75 -5.75 30.24
C GLN A 282 4.34 -7.15 30.13
#